data_AF-A0AAD3RCP7-F1
#
_entry.id   AF-A0AAD3RCP7-F1
#
_cell.length_a   1.000
_cell.length_b   1.000
_cell.length_c   1.000
_cell.angle_alpha   90.00
_cell.angle_beta   90.00
_cell.angle_gamma   90.00
#
_symmetry.space_group_name_H-M   'P 1'
#
loop_
_entity.id
_entity.type
_entity.pdbx_description
1 polymer ?
#
loop_
_entity_poly.entity_id
_entity_poly.type
_entity_poly.pdbx_seq_one_letter_code
_entity_poly.pdbx_strand_id
1 'polypeptide(L)'
;GYLPANAERRESVLQRKRQEYFGFIQQYYDSRNDEHHQDTYRQIHIDIPRMSPESLVLQPKVTEIHIDIPRTNPLIPLFQQASVQEIFERILFIWAIRHPASGYVQGINDLVTPFFVVYVFEYIEEEVENFDVSSLQEEALRNIEADSFWCMSKLLDGIQDNYTFAQPGIQRKVKALEELVSRIDESVHRHMQQYEVEYLQFAFRWMNNLLMRELPLRCTIRLWDTYQ
;
A
#
# COMPACT_ATOMS: atom_id res chain seq x y z
N GLY A 1 -15.98 -4.96 4.57
CA GLY A 1 -17.27 -5.02 3.85
C GLY A 1 -17.11 -5.16 2.34
N TYR A 2 -16.27 -6.09 1.87
CA TYR A 2 -16.12 -6.42 0.45
C TYR A 2 -17.09 -7.54 0.05
N LEU A 3 -17.03 -8.67 0.77
CA LEU A 3 -18.01 -9.75 0.65
C LEU A 3 -19.29 -9.44 1.42
N PRO A 4 -20.47 -9.80 0.88
CA PRO A 4 -21.72 -9.72 1.62
C PRO A 4 -21.73 -10.73 2.77
N ALA A 5 -22.39 -10.36 3.87
CA ALA A 5 -22.61 -11.26 5.01
C ALA A 5 -23.36 -12.54 4.59
N ASN A 6 -24.37 -12.40 3.73
CA ASN A 6 -25.10 -13.52 3.14
C ASN A 6 -24.20 -14.33 2.19
N ALA A 7 -23.94 -15.59 2.56
CA ALA A 7 -23.09 -16.52 1.83
C ALA A 7 -23.59 -16.81 0.40
N GLU A 8 -24.90 -16.94 0.19
CA GLU A 8 -25.51 -17.24 -1.11
C GLU A 8 -25.22 -16.16 -2.17
N ARG A 9 -24.94 -14.94 -1.72
CA ARG A 9 -24.64 -13.80 -2.61
C ARG A 9 -23.15 -13.62 -2.87
N ARG A 10 -22.25 -14.32 -2.16
CA ARG A 10 -20.81 -14.05 -2.23
C ARG A 10 -20.23 -14.33 -3.61
N GLU A 11 -20.53 -15.48 -4.18
CA GLU A 11 -20.00 -15.90 -5.48
C GLU A 11 -20.39 -14.93 -6.61
N SER A 12 -21.69 -14.63 -6.73
CA SER A 12 -22.18 -13.69 -7.75
C SER A 12 -21.62 -12.26 -7.57
N VAL A 13 -21.44 -11.82 -6.31
CA VAL A 13 -20.84 -10.50 -6.03
C VAL A 13 -19.36 -10.49 -6.37
N LEU A 14 -18.59 -11.52 -6.02
CA LEU A 14 -17.17 -11.65 -6.37
C LEU A 14 -16.98 -11.64 -7.88
N GLN A 15 -17.72 -12.48 -8.60
CA GLN A 15 -17.62 -12.58 -10.04
C GLN A 15 -17.87 -11.22 -10.70
N ARG A 16 -18.94 -10.52 -10.29
CA ARG A 16 -19.25 -9.18 -10.78
C ARG A 16 -18.16 -8.16 -10.43
N LYS A 17 -17.64 -8.18 -9.21
CA LYS A 17 -16.59 -7.25 -8.74
C LYS A 17 -15.26 -7.45 -9.47
N ARG A 18 -14.88 -8.70 -9.69
CA ARG A 18 -13.69 -9.08 -10.46
C ARG A 18 -13.84 -8.64 -11.92
N GLN A 19 -14.98 -8.91 -12.55
CA GLN A 19 -15.28 -8.41 -13.91
C GLN A 19 -15.25 -6.88 -14.00
N GLU A 20 -15.84 -6.18 -13.03
CA GLU A 20 -15.83 -4.71 -12.95
C GLU A 20 -14.40 -4.16 -12.92
N TYR A 21 -13.52 -4.76 -12.10
CA TYR A 21 -12.11 -4.36 -12.03
C TYR A 21 -11.38 -4.54 -13.37
N PHE A 22 -11.55 -5.68 -14.03
CA PHE A 22 -10.94 -5.88 -15.36
C PHE A 22 -11.52 -4.96 -16.43
N GLY A 23 -12.78 -4.56 -16.29
CA GLY A 23 -13.37 -3.49 -17.09
C GLY A 23 -12.62 -2.17 -16.90
N PHE A 24 -12.20 -1.83 -15.68
CA PHE A 24 -11.36 -0.65 -15.43
C PHE A 24 -9.97 -0.77 -16.06
N ILE A 25 -9.33 -1.94 -16.02
CA ILE A 25 -8.04 -2.16 -16.72
C ILE A 25 -8.20 -1.86 -18.21
N GLN A 26 -9.20 -2.47 -18.86
CA GLN A 26 -9.44 -2.28 -20.29
C GLN A 26 -9.76 -0.83 -20.65
N GLN A 27 -10.53 -0.14 -19.80
CA GLN A 27 -10.94 1.23 -20.07
C GLN A 27 -9.82 2.23 -19.85
N TYR A 28 -8.98 2.02 -18.84
CA TYR A 28 -8.11 3.08 -18.34
C TYR A 28 -6.62 2.77 -18.39
N TYR A 29 -6.19 1.51 -18.29
CA TYR A 29 -4.76 1.23 -18.10
C TYR A 29 -3.90 1.65 -19.30
N ASP A 30 -4.45 1.67 -20.53
CA ASP A 30 -3.73 2.17 -21.71
C ASP A 30 -3.49 3.68 -21.69
N SER A 31 -4.33 4.43 -20.97
CA SER A 31 -4.14 5.87 -20.76
C SER A 31 -2.92 6.22 -19.90
N ARG A 32 -2.18 5.24 -19.37
CA ARG A 32 -0.92 5.44 -18.64
C ARG A 32 0.17 6.13 -19.46
N ASN A 33 0.07 6.04 -20.78
CA ASN A 33 0.98 6.68 -21.72
C ASN A 33 0.53 8.09 -22.13
N ASP A 34 -0.65 8.53 -21.71
CA ASP A 34 -1.17 9.86 -22.02
C ASP A 34 -0.44 10.91 -21.17
N GLU A 35 -0.19 12.10 -21.73
CA GLU A 35 0.50 13.20 -21.02
C GLU A 35 -0.17 13.54 -19.68
N HIS A 36 -1.50 13.39 -19.59
CA HIS A 36 -2.24 13.70 -18.36
C HIS A 36 -1.95 12.73 -17.20
N HIS A 37 -1.63 11.46 -17.49
CA HIS A 37 -1.40 10.44 -16.47
C HIS A 37 0.07 10.04 -16.32
N GLN A 38 0.94 10.55 -17.20
CA GLN A 38 2.35 10.19 -17.25
C GLN A 38 3.06 10.42 -15.91
N ASP A 39 2.76 11.51 -15.21
CA ASP A 39 3.38 11.80 -13.90
C ASP A 39 2.95 10.80 -12.83
N THR A 40 1.65 10.48 -12.76
CA THR A 40 1.11 9.49 -11.82
C THR A 40 1.73 8.12 -12.08
N TYR A 41 1.74 7.70 -13.35
CA TYR A 41 2.32 6.43 -13.75
C TYR A 41 3.82 6.36 -13.45
N ARG A 42 4.57 7.41 -13.81
CA ARG A 42 6.02 7.50 -13.55
C ARG A 42 6.31 7.39 -12.06
N GLN A 43 5.53 8.04 -11.20
CA GLN A 43 5.74 7.98 -9.75
C GLN A 43 5.51 6.55 -9.21
N ILE A 44 4.43 5.89 -9.63
CA ILE A 44 4.15 4.49 -9.28
C ILE A 44 5.30 3.58 -9.78
N HIS A 45 5.68 3.72 -11.05
CA HIS A 45 6.72 2.92 -11.68
C HIS A 45 8.09 3.09 -11.00
N ILE A 46 8.36 4.25 -10.40
CA ILE A 46 9.56 4.49 -9.61
C ILE A 46 9.45 3.89 -8.20
N ASP A 47 8.29 3.98 -7.56
CA ASP A 47 8.12 3.56 -6.17
C ASP A 47 7.97 2.05 -6.01
N ILE A 48 7.38 1.36 -6.99
CA ILE A 48 7.20 -0.10 -6.95
C ILE A 48 8.55 -0.84 -6.84
N PRO A 49 9.56 -0.57 -7.69
CA PRO A 49 10.88 -1.19 -7.55
C PRO A 49 11.66 -0.74 -6.32
N ARG A 50 11.31 0.40 -5.70
CA ARG A 50 11.88 0.85 -4.41
C ARG A 50 11.27 0.13 -3.21
N MET A 51 10.24 -0.69 -3.43
CA MET A 51 9.89 -1.80 -2.54
C MET A 51 10.88 -2.97 -2.67
N SER A 52 11.97 -2.83 -3.44
CA SER A 52 13.16 -3.68 -3.48
C SER A 52 14.42 -2.83 -3.21
N PRO A 53 15.43 -3.32 -2.47
CA PRO A 53 16.64 -2.59 -2.14
C PRO A 53 17.70 -2.79 -3.23
N GLU A 54 17.60 -3.84 -4.05
CA GLU A 54 18.57 -4.17 -5.09
C GLU A 54 18.50 -3.20 -6.27
N SER A 55 17.33 -2.62 -6.55
CA SER A 55 17.11 -1.60 -7.58
C SER A 55 17.95 -0.32 -7.34
N LEU A 56 18.36 -0.06 -6.09
CA LEU A 56 19.20 1.09 -5.72
C LEU A 56 20.69 0.83 -6.03
N VAL A 57 21.10 -0.42 -6.25
CA VAL A 57 22.50 -0.80 -6.47
C VAL A 57 22.88 -0.76 -7.95
N LEU A 58 21.91 -0.84 -8.87
CA LEU A 58 22.16 -0.98 -10.32
C LEU A 58 21.98 0.30 -11.16
N GLN A 59 21.92 1.50 -10.56
CA GLN A 59 21.97 2.76 -11.32
C GLN A 59 23.34 3.45 -11.21
N PRO A 60 24.21 3.41 -12.23
CA PRO A 60 25.53 4.06 -12.17
C PRO A 60 25.50 5.59 -12.35
N LYS A 61 24.35 6.27 -12.15
CA LYS A 61 24.19 7.69 -12.50
C LYS A 61 23.26 8.52 -11.61
N VAL A 62 23.21 8.27 -10.30
CA VAL A 62 22.75 9.32 -9.36
C VAL A 62 23.75 9.43 -8.21
N THR A 63 24.67 10.37 -8.37
CA THR A 63 25.52 10.90 -7.30
C THR A 63 24.68 11.36 -6.11
N GLU A 64 25.11 10.95 -4.92
CA GLU A 64 24.89 11.60 -3.62
C GLU A 64 23.43 11.87 -3.22
N ILE A 65 22.86 10.96 -2.42
CA ILE A 65 22.37 11.24 -1.06
C ILE A 65 22.30 9.87 -0.36
N HIS A 66 23.08 9.69 0.71
CA HIS A 66 22.89 8.62 1.67
C HIS A 66 21.43 8.64 2.17
N ILE A 67 20.63 7.61 1.87
CA ILE A 67 19.42 7.31 2.63
C ILE A 67 19.48 5.86 3.06
N ASP A 68 20.34 5.59 4.04
CA ASP A 68 20.23 4.40 4.89
C ASP A 68 18.99 4.56 5.78
N ILE A 69 17.82 4.27 5.21
CA ILE A 69 16.68 3.84 6.00
C ILE A 69 16.27 2.49 5.40
N PRO A 70 16.50 1.37 6.10
CA PRO A 70 15.89 0.11 5.75
C PRO A 70 14.39 0.34 5.70
N ARG A 71 13.84 0.41 4.49
CA ARG A 71 12.40 0.26 4.30
C ARG A 71 12.07 -1.18 4.73
N THR A 72 10.85 -1.45 5.16
CA THR A 72 10.55 -2.66 5.98
C THR A 72 10.03 -3.84 5.15
N ASN A 73 9.85 -3.66 3.85
CA ASN A 73 9.50 -4.72 2.88
C ASN A 73 10.46 -4.99 1.69
N PRO A 74 11.64 -4.36 1.55
CA PRO A 74 12.53 -4.58 0.43
C PRO A 74 13.15 -5.99 0.40
N LEU A 75 13.15 -6.70 1.53
CA LEU A 75 13.78 -8.02 1.61
C LEU A 75 12.88 -9.21 1.25
N ILE A 76 11.62 -8.99 0.83
CA ILE A 76 10.71 -10.11 0.50
C ILE A 76 10.79 -10.39 -1.01
N PRO A 77 11.34 -11.54 -1.45
CA PRO A 77 11.52 -11.87 -2.87
C PRO A 77 10.24 -11.81 -3.70
N LEU A 78 9.09 -12.11 -3.07
CA LEU A 78 7.76 -11.97 -3.65
C LEU A 78 7.55 -10.65 -4.42
N PHE A 79 7.86 -9.51 -3.79
CA PHE A 79 7.60 -8.19 -4.37
C PHE A 79 8.63 -7.77 -5.43
N GLN A 80 9.69 -8.57 -5.60
CA GLN A 80 10.71 -8.35 -6.62
C GLN A 80 10.33 -8.99 -7.96
N GLN A 81 9.36 -9.90 -7.97
CA GLN A 81 8.89 -10.56 -9.19
C GLN A 81 8.18 -9.56 -10.12
N ALA A 82 8.54 -9.58 -11.41
CA ALA A 82 7.97 -8.69 -12.41
C ALA A 82 6.42 -8.81 -12.50
N SER A 83 5.89 -10.03 -12.40
CA SER A 83 4.45 -10.30 -12.38
C SER A 83 3.74 -9.55 -11.24
N VAL A 84 4.34 -9.54 -10.04
CA VAL A 84 3.79 -8.83 -8.86
C VAL A 84 3.90 -7.32 -9.04
N GLN A 85 5.01 -6.82 -9.59
CA GLN A 85 5.18 -5.39 -9.85
C GLN A 85 4.16 -4.86 -10.86
N GLU A 86 3.90 -5.60 -11.94
CA GLU A 86 2.87 -5.26 -12.93
C GLU A 86 1.46 -5.26 -12.33
N ILE A 87 1.15 -6.23 -11.46
CA ILE A 87 -0.12 -6.29 -10.73
C ILE A 87 -0.28 -5.03 -9.86
N PHE A 88 0.73 -4.69 -9.07
CA PHE A 88 0.68 -3.54 -8.17
C PHE A 88 0.57 -2.22 -8.94
N GLU A 89 1.29 -2.11 -10.06
CA GLU A 89 1.21 -0.94 -10.94
C GLU A 89 -0.22 -0.76 -11.47
N ARG A 90 -0.88 -1.83 -11.95
CA ARG A 90 -2.28 -1.78 -12.39
C ARG A 90 -3.22 -1.37 -11.26
N ILE A 91 -3.12 -2.01 -10.09
CA ILE A 91 -3.95 -1.71 -8.91
C ILE A 91 -3.83 -0.23 -8.53
N LEU A 92 -2.61 0.26 -8.35
CA LEU A 92 -2.35 1.63 -7.89
C LEU A 92 -2.71 2.66 -8.93
N PHE A 93 -2.41 2.41 -10.21
CA PHE A 93 -2.72 3.33 -11.28
C PHE A 93 -4.23 3.50 -11.42
N ILE A 94 -4.98 2.40 -11.48
CA ILE A 94 -6.44 2.43 -11.59
C ILE A 94 -7.06 3.10 -10.37
N TRP A 95 -6.54 2.85 -9.17
CA TRP A 95 -7.03 3.52 -7.99
C TRP A 95 -6.79 5.04 -8.06
N ALA A 96 -5.56 5.46 -8.40
CA ALA A 96 -5.17 6.87 -8.43
C ALA A 96 -6.02 7.70 -9.40
N ILE A 97 -6.19 7.27 -10.65
CA ILE A 97 -6.97 8.01 -11.66
C ILE A 97 -8.46 8.09 -11.31
N ARG A 98 -8.98 7.11 -10.56
CA ARG A 98 -10.37 7.09 -10.11
C ARG A 98 -10.60 7.94 -8.86
N HIS A 99 -9.54 8.40 -8.21
CA HIS A 99 -9.59 9.24 -7.01
C HIS A 99 -8.76 10.53 -7.22
N PRO A 100 -9.17 11.43 -8.14
CA PRO A 100 -8.37 12.60 -8.53
C PRO A 100 -8.12 13.61 -7.39
N ALA A 101 -8.92 13.58 -6.32
CA ALA A 101 -8.69 14.40 -5.13
C ALA A 101 -7.41 13.97 -4.35
N SER A 102 -6.99 12.71 -4.52
CA SER A 102 -5.77 12.15 -3.93
C SER A 102 -4.68 11.90 -4.98
N GLY A 103 -5.05 11.32 -6.12
CA GLY A 103 -4.08 10.78 -7.07
C GLY A 103 -3.27 9.64 -6.43
N TYR A 104 -2.05 9.40 -6.91
CA TYR A 104 -1.11 8.52 -6.23
C TYR A 104 -0.30 9.30 -5.20
N VAL A 105 -0.27 8.81 -3.96
CA VAL A 105 0.55 9.35 -2.87
C VAL A 105 1.47 8.24 -2.36
N GLN A 106 2.76 8.55 -2.23
CA GLN A 106 3.75 7.60 -1.72
C GLN A 106 3.33 7.09 -0.34
N GLY A 107 3.30 5.76 -0.20
CA GLY A 107 2.80 5.05 0.98
C GLY A 107 1.53 4.23 0.71
N ILE A 108 0.70 4.63 -0.26
CA ILE A 108 -0.44 3.80 -0.71
C ILE A 108 0.04 2.47 -1.28
N ASN A 109 1.20 2.46 -1.94
CA ASN A 109 1.84 1.25 -2.46
C ASN A 109 2.08 0.18 -1.37
N ASP A 110 2.37 0.60 -0.13
CA ASP A 110 2.55 -0.35 0.97
C ASP A 110 1.23 -0.99 1.37
N LEU A 111 0.12 -0.25 1.30
CA LEU A 111 -1.19 -0.72 1.76
C LEU A 111 -1.77 -1.85 0.91
N VAL A 112 -1.28 -2.04 -0.32
CA VAL A 112 -1.65 -3.18 -1.18
C VAL A 112 -1.06 -4.48 -0.63
N THR A 113 0.13 -4.43 -0.03
CA THR A 113 0.94 -5.61 0.29
C THR A 113 0.24 -6.63 1.20
N PRO A 114 -0.46 -6.26 2.29
CA PRO A 114 -1.05 -7.24 3.20
C PRO A 114 -2.24 -7.93 2.55
N PHE A 115 -3.05 -7.20 1.77
CA PHE A 115 -4.17 -7.78 1.02
C PHE A 115 -3.67 -8.77 -0.03
N PHE A 116 -2.67 -8.37 -0.81
CA PHE A 116 -2.10 -9.24 -1.85
C PHE A 116 -1.58 -10.54 -1.25
N VAL A 117 -0.79 -10.45 -0.18
CA VAL A 117 -0.21 -11.62 0.48
C VAL A 117 -1.27 -12.53 1.10
N VAL A 118 -2.27 -11.96 1.77
CA VAL A 118 -3.39 -12.74 2.34
C VAL A 118 -4.14 -13.50 1.24
N TYR A 119 -4.40 -12.87 0.09
CA TYR A 119 -5.08 -13.56 -1.02
C TYR A 119 -4.20 -14.59 -1.72
N VAL A 120 -2.88 -14.38 -1.81
CA VAL A 120 -1.96 -15.42 -2.33
C VAL A 120 -1.99 -16.66 -1.43
N PHE A 121 -2.04 -16.49 -0.10
CA PHE A 121 -2.14 -17.62 0.85
C PHE A 121 -3.37 -18.51 0.64
N GLU A 122 -4.43 -18.05 -0.04
CA GLU A 122 -5.58 -18.92 -0.37
C GLU A 122 -5.25 -19.96 -1.45
N TYR A 123 -4.18 -19.76 -2.23
CA TYR A 123 -3.81 -20.59 -3.38
C TYR A 123 -2.53 -21.41 -3.17
N ILE A 124 -1.85 -21.23 -2.03
CA ILE A 124 -0.57 -21.89 -1.74
C ILE A 124 -0.59 -22.51 -0.34
N GLU A 125 0.17 -23.59 -0.16
CA GLU A 125 0.42 -24.20 1.15
C GLU A 125 1.81 -23.87 1.71
N GLU A 126 2.67 -23.25 0.90
CA GLU A 126 4.07 -22.95 1.20
C GLU A 126 4.29 -21.52 1.72
N GLU A 127 5.54 -21.18 2.01
CA GLU A 127 5.93 -19.84 2.44
C GLU A 127 5.80 -18.82 1.30
N VAL A 128 4.91 -17.84 1.48
CA VAL A 128 4.59 -16.82 0.47
C VAL A 128 5.77 -15.93 0.08
N GLU A 129 6.72 -15.70 0.99
CA GLU A 129 7.81 -14.72 0.78
C GLU A 129 8.71 -15.12 -0.40
N ASN A 130 8.88 -16.43 -0.62
CA ASN A 130 9.74 -17.02 -1.65
C ASN A 130 8.95 -17.68 -2.80
N PHE A 131 7.63 -17.67 -2.72
CA PHE A 131 6.77 -18.36 -3.68
C PHE A 131 6.76 -17.64 -5.04
N ASP A 132 6.97 -18.39 -6.13
CA ASP A 132 6.86 -17.86 -7.50
C ASP A 132 5.39 -17.70 -7.89
N VAL A 133 4.89 -16.47 -7.81
CA VAL A 133 3.50 -16.11 -8.12
C VAL A 133 3.18 -16.37 -9.59
N SER A 134 4.17 -16.32 -10.48
CA SER A 134 3.95 -16.59 -11.90
C SER A 134 3.58 -18.05 -12.20
N SER A 135 3.80 -18.95 -11.24
CA SER A 135 3.40 -20.36 -11.34
C SER A 135 1.90 -20.60 -11.13
N LEU A 136 1.17 -19.64 -10.55
CA LEU A 136 -0.28 -19.75 -10.36
C LEU A 136 -1.03 -19.69 -11.69
N GLN A 137 -2.21 -20.31 -11.72
CA GLN A 137 -3.12 -20.19 -12.86
C GLN A 137 -3.49 -18.72 -13.08
N GLU A 138 -3.63 -18.32 -14.36
CA GLU A 138 -3.97 -16.93 -14.72
C GLU A 138 -5.26 -16.46 -14.02
N GLU A 139 -6.27 -17.32 -13.91
CA GLU A 139 -7.52 -17.00 -13.21
C GLU A 139 -7.29 -16.69 -11.72
N ALA A 140 -6.41 -17.43 -11.04
CA ALA A 140 -6.06 -17.18 -9.65
C ALA A 140 -5.38 -15.81 -9.49
N LEU A 141 -4.39 -15.50 -10.33
CA LEU A 141 -3.73 -14.18 -10.34
C LEU A 141 -4.71 -13.05 -10.55
N ARG A 142 -5.63 -13.23 -11.50
CA ARG A 142 -6.68 -12.25 -11.79
C ARG A 142 -7.62 -12.04 -10.62
N ASN A 143 -7.98 -13.10 -9.91
CA ASN A 143 -8.82 -13.04 -8.72
C ASN A 143 -8.09 -12.29 -7.60
N ILE A 144 -6.84 -12.66 -7.30
CA ILE A 144 -5.99 -12.02 -6.28
C ILE A 144 -5.85 -10.51 -6.53
N GLU A 145 -5.54 -10.12 -7.77
CA GLU A 145 -5.36 -8.72 -8.16
C GLU A 145 -6.65 -7.91 -7.93
N ALA A 146 -7.78 -8.40 -8.42
CA ALA A 146 -9.06 -7.72 -8.28
C ALA A 146 -9.54 -7.63 -6.83
N ASP A 147 -9.38 -8.70 -6.05
CA ASP A 147 -9.80 -8.74 -4.65
C ASP A 147 -8.91 -7.83 -3.79
N SER A 148 -7.60 -7.76 -4.09
CA SER A 148 -6.66 -6.82 -3.48
C SER A 148 -7.04 -5.37 -3.77
N PHE A 149 -7.37 -5.05 -5.04
CA PHE A 149 -7.84 -3.72 -5.43
C PHE A 149 -9.08 -3.29 -4.62
N TRP A 150 -10.10 -4.15 -4.54
CA TRP A 150 -11.35 -3.79 -3.85
C TRP A 150 -11.17 -3.67 -2.34
N CYS A 151 -10.36 -4.53 -1.72
CA CYS A 151 -10.09 -4.45 -0.29
C CYS A 151 -9.24 -3.22 0.07
N MET A 152 -8.19 -2.94 -0.70
CA MET A 152 -7.42 -1.70 -0.55
C MET A 152 -8.31 -0.47 -0.73
N SER A 153 -9.14 -0.44 -1.77
CA SER A 153 -10.08 0.67 -2.00
C SER A 153 -11.01 0.88 -0.80
N LYS A 154 -11.52 -0.21 -0.22
CA LYS A 154 -12.38 -0.14 0.96
C LYS A 154 -11.66 0.35 2.22
N LEU A 155 -10.38 0.02 2.39
CA LEU A 155 -9.55 0.57 3.46
C LEU A 155 -9.39 2.09 3.26
N LEU A 156 -9.04 2.50 2.04
CA LEU A 156 -8.79 3.90 1.71
C LEU A 156 -10.05 4.78 1.83
N ASP A 157 -11.24 4.23 1.58
CA ASP A 157 -12.52 4.91 1.82
C ASP A 157 -12.66 5.45 3.26
N GLY A 158 -12.07 4.76 4.25
CA GLY A 158 -12.10 5.17 5.66
C GLY A 158 -11.07 6.22 6.05
N ILE A 159 -10.08 6.50 5.18
CA ILE A 159 -8.94 7.37 5.47
C ILE A 159 -8.58 8.28 4.28
N GLN A 160 -9.56 8.66 3.46
CA GLN A 160 -9.32 9.43 2.23
C GLN A 160 -8.55 10.73 2.48
N ASP A 161 -8.88 11.42 3.57
CA ASP A 161 -8.26 12.68 4.00
C ASP A 161 -6.77 12.54 4.39
N ASN A 162 -6.27 11.32 4.58
CA ASN A 162 -4.84 11.06 4.74
C ASN A 162 -4.06 11.30 3.43
N TYR A 163 -4.70 11.20 2.27
CA TYR A 163 -4.04 11.19 0.96
C TYR A 163 -4.54 12.28 0.01
N THR A 164 -5.43 13.17 0.45
CA THR A 164 -5.78 14.37 -0.32
C THR A 164 -4.69 15.43 -0.22
N PHE A 165 -4.80 16.50 -1.01
CA PHE A 165 -3.83 17.61 -1.00
C PHE A 165 -3.51 18.10 0.42
N ALA A 166 -2.22 18.26 0.70
CA ALA A 166 -1.65 18.60 2.01
C ALA A 166 -1.90 17.56 3.15
N GLN A 167 -2.56 16.44 2.87
CA GLN A 167 -2.76 15.31 3.78
C GLN A 167 -3.35 15.65 5.16
N PRO A 168 -4.44 16.46 5.24
CA PRO A 168 -5.01 16.98 6.49
C PRO A 168 -5.34 15.90 7.53
N GLY A 169 -5.71 14.70 7.10
CA GLY A 169 -5.96 13.55 7.98
C GLY A 169 -4.71 13.12 8.75
N ILE A 170 -3.53 13.16 8.11
CA ILE A 170 -2.26 12.80 8.74
C ILE A 170 -1.89 13.81 9.82
N GLN A 171 -1.96 15.13 9.54
CA GLN A 171 -1.60 16.11 10.58
C GLN A 171 -2.55 16.06 11.77
N ARG A 172 -3.85 15.82 11.54
CA ARG A 172 -4.81 15.59 12.64
C ARG A 172 -4.44 14.38 13.49
N LYS A 173 -4.09 13.24 12.87
CA LYS A 173 -3.70 12.03 13.58
C LYS A 173 -2.41 12.20 14.37
N VAL A 174 -1.41 12.88 13.80
CA VAL A 174 -0.15 13.20 14.48
C VAL A 174 -0.40 14.12 15.68
N LYS A 175 -1.23 15.15 15.54
CA LYS A 175 -1.61 16.03 16.65
C LYS A 175 -2.37 15.28 17.75
N ALA A 176 -3.29 14.39 17.37
CA ALA A 176 -4.02 13.56 18.33
C ALA A 176 -3.09 12.62 19.10
N LEU A 177 -2.04 12.10 18.45
CA LEU A 177 -0.99 11.32 19.11
C LEU A 177 -0.22 12.17 20.12
N GLU A 178 0.21 13.38 19.74
CA GLU A 178 0.89 14.31 20.64
C GLU A 178 0.04 14.63 21.88
N GLU A 179 -1.24 14.96 21.68
CA GLU A 179 -2.21 15.22 22.76
C GLU A 179 -2.48 13.99 23.63
N LEU A 180 -2.42 12.79 23.07
CA LEU A 180 -2.57 11.56 23.84
C LEU A 180 -1.34 11.32 24.72
N VAL A 181 -0.14 11.37 24.14
CA VAL A 181 1.12 11.10 24.85
C VAL A 181 1.33 12.12 25.97
N SER A 182 1.01 13.41 25.74
CA SER A 182 1.12 14.43 26.80
C SER A 182 0.22 14.17 28.01
N ARG A 183 -0.90 13.45 27.83
CA ARG A 183 -1.84 13.10 28.92
C ARG A 183 -1.47 11.81 29.63
N ILE A 184 -0.96 10.81 28.91
CA ILE A 184 -0.70 9.47 29.47
C ILE A 184 0.74 9.29 29.93
N ASP A 185 1.69 10.00 29.32
CA ASP A 185 3.11 9.96 29.66
C ASP A 185 3.75 11.34 29.40
N GLU A 186 3.47 12.27 30.31
CA GLU A 186 4.01 13.63 30.27
C GLU A 186 5.55 13.63 30.30
N SER A 187 6.16 12.63 30.94
CA SER A 187 7.63 12.53 31.05
C SER A 187 8.29 12.34 29.67
N VAL A 188 7.72 11.44 28.85
CA VAL A 188 8.17 11.22 27.47
C VAL A 188 7.88 12.45 26.61
N HIS A 189 6.69 13.04 26.73
CA HIS A 189 6.33 14.24 25.96
C HIS A 189 7.29 15.41 26.21
N ARG A 190 7.58 15.72 27.49
CA ARG A 190 8.53 16.79 27.86
C ARG A 190 9.95 16.47 27.40
N HIS A 191 10.36 15.20 27.45
CA HIS A 191 11.67 14.79 26.94
C HIS A 191 11.78 15.07 25.44
N MET A 192 10.78 14.70 24.63
CA MET A 192 10.79 15.02 23.19
C MET A 192 10.87 16.53 22.94
N GLN A 193 10.10 17.35 23.68
CA GLN A 193 10.15 18.81 23.57
C GLN A 193 11.53 19.38 23.94
N GLN A 194 12.16 18.88 25.00
CA GLN A 194 13.49 19.33 25.44
C GLN A 194 14.56 19.12 24.36
N TYR A 195 14.44 18.06 23.57
CA TYR A 195 15.37 17.72 22.50
C TYR A 195 14.89 18.16 21.12
N GLU A 196 13.85 19.01 21.05
CA GLU A 196 13.29 19.56 19.81
C GLU A 196 12.86 18.47 18.80
N VAL A 197 12.41 17.32 19.32
CA VAL A 197 11.87 16.22 18.52
C VAL A 197 10.38 16.45 18.32
N GLU A 198 10.00 16.83 17.11
CA GLU A 198 8.60 17.03 16.74
C GLU A 198 7.94 15.70 16.36
N TYR A 199 6.70 15.48 16.81
CA TYR A 199 5.95 14.25 16.51
C TYR A 199 5.84 13.98 15.01
N LEU A 200 5.75 15.04 14.19
CA LEU A 200 5.65 14.93 12.74
C LEU A 200 6.88 14.25 12.12
N GLN A 201 8.07 14.40 12.71
CA GLN A 201 9.33 13.87 12.17
C GLN A 201 9.34 12.33 12.11
N PHE A 202 8.66 11.65 13.04
CA PHE A 202 8.60 10.19 13.08
C PHE A 202 7.19 9.65 12.81
N ALA A 203 6.16 10.28 13.39
CA ALA A 203 4.79 9.75 13.34
C ALA A 203 4.10 9.98 12.00
N PHE A 204 4.61 10.88 11.13
CA PHE A 204 4.09 11.01 9.78
C PHE A 204 4.11 9.66 9.05
N ARG A 205 5.25 8.96 9.08
CA ARG A 205 5.42 7.64 8.45
C ARG A 205 4.50 6.59 9.09
N TRP A 206 4.33 6.65 10.41
CA TRP A 206 3.43 5.75 11.14
C TRP A 206 1.99 5.88 10.65
N MET A 207 1.50 7.12 10.50
CA MET A 207 0.12 7.38 10.07
C MET A 207 -0.07 7.18 8.56
N ASN A 208 0.92 7.54 7.76
CA ASN A 208 0.85 7.46 6.30
C ASN A 208 0.92 6.00 5.79
N ASN A 209 1.69 5.16 6.49
CA ASN A 209 1.91 3.76 6.13
C ASN A 209 1.26 2.79 7.12
N LEU A 210 0.37 3.25 8.00
CA LEU A 210 -0.31 2.42 9.01
C LEU A 210 0.63 1.49 9.79
N LEU A 211 1.76 2.02 10.26
CA LEU A 211 2.84 1.33 10.98
C LEU A 211 3.55 0.21 10.21
N MET A 212 3.25 0.01 8.93
CA MET A 212 3.85 -1.06 8.11
C MET A 212 5.35 -0.91 7.91
N ARG A 213 5.89 0.30 8.16
CA ARG A 213 7.32 0.56 8.14
C ARG A 213 8.00 0.34 9.49
N GLU A 214 7.25 0.04 10.53
CA GLU A 214 7.79 -0.17 11.88
C GLU A 214 7.65 -1.63 12.32
N LEU A 215 6.83 -2.42 11.61
CA LEU A 215 6.50 -3.79 11.95
C LEU A 215 6.78 -4.73 10.75
N PRO A 216 7.25 -5.97 11.00
CA PRO A 216 7.30 -7.01 9.97
C PRO A 216 5.92 -7.27 9.36
N LEU A 217 5.86 -7.70 8.10
CA LEU A 217 4.60 -7.94 7.39
C LEU A 217 3.64 -8.87 8.15
N ARG A 218 4.13 -9.97 8.71
CA ARG A 218 3.33 -10.88 9.56
C ARG A 218 2.65 -10.19 10.75
N CYS A 219 3.34 -9.22 11.37
CA CYS A 219 2.80 -8.44 12.48
C CYS A 219 1.77 -7.43 11.97
N THR A 220 2.00 -6.82 10.80
CA THR A 220 1.03 -5.95 10.13
C THR A 220 -0.26 -6.71 9.82
N ILE A 221 -0.18 -7.90 9.21
CA ILE A 221 -1.36 -8.72 8.90
C ILE A 221 -2.14 -9.00 10.19
N ARG A 222 -1.46 -9.47 11.24
CA ARG A 222 -2.10 -9.72 12.54
C ARG A 222 -2.71 -8.45 13.15
N LEU A 223 -2.05 -7.30 13.02
CA LEU A 223 -2.57 -6.03 13.52
C LEU A 223 -3.87 -5.64 12.80
N TRP A 224 -3.90 -5.84 11.47
CA TRP A 224 -5.05 -5.53 10.63
C TRP A 224 -6.26 -6.42 10.88
N ASP A 225 -6.09 -7.63 11.43
CA ASP A 225 -7.22 -8.43 11.95
C ASP A 225 -8.03 -7.69 13.03
N THR A 226 -7.42 -6.71 13.70
CA THR A 226 -8.02 -5.97 14.82
C THR A 226 -8.48 -4.58 14.42
N TYR A 227 -8.02 -4.06 13.28
CA TYR A 227 -8.46 -2.76 12.78
C TYR A 227 -9.92 -2.87 12.34
N GLN A 228 -10.79 -2.06 12.95
CA GLN A 228 -12.23 -1.99 12.65
C GLN A 228 -12.54 -0.84 11.70
#